data_AF-G8XA57-F1
#
_entry.id   AF-G8XA57-F1
#
_cell.length_a   1.000
_cell.length_b   1.000
_cell.length_c   1.000
_cell.angle_alpha   90.00
_cell.angle_beta   90.00
_cell.angle_gamma   90.00
#
_symmetry.space_group_name_H-M   'P 1'
#
loop_
_entity.id
_entity.type
_entity.pdbx_description
1 polymer ?
#
loop_
_entity_poly.entity_id
_entity_poly.type
_entity_poly.pdbx_seq_one_letter_code
_entity_poly.pdbx_strand_id
1 'polypeptide(L)'
;MACLKLQIILVNSKLKWYKQISDKMAKSIEQKLTDPKTTITSYIELLKLLEAERNETVNYGALYAHCRRKHQSKLKIARKSHYKKDENAEAFFKKPCK
;
A
#
# COMPACT_ATOMS: atom_id res chain seq x y z
N MET A 1 -22.91 30.91 -4.77
CA MET A 1 -22.43 29.52 -5.05
C MET A 1 -22.17 28.83 -3.72
N ALA A 2 -23.21 28.26 -3.11
CA ALA A 2 -23.07 27.55 -1.84
C ALA A 2 -22.60 26.12 -2.13
N CYS A 3 -21.37 25.81 -1.72
CA CYS A 3 -20.83 24.46 -1.74
C CYS A 3 -21.64 23.60 -0.77
N LEU A 4 -22.53 22.76 -1.31
CA LEU A 4 -23.23 21.72 -0.57
C LEU A 4 -22.21 20.73 -0.02
N LYS A 5 -21.79 20.94 1.24
CA LYS A 5 -21.14 19.91 2.05
C LYS A 5 -22.19 18.85 2.33
N LEU A 6 -22.18 17.79 1.51
CA LEU A 6 -22.93 16.57 1.76
C LEU A 6 -22.58 16.02 3.15
N GLN A 7 -23.58 16.04 4.02
CA GLN A 7 -23.55 15.51 5.36
C GLN A 7 -23.67 13.99 5.28
N ILE A 8 -22.56 13.27 5.48
CA ILE A 8 -22.60 11.81 5.57
C ILE A 8 -22.96 11.44 7.01
N ILE A 9 -24.23 11.08 7.20
CA ILE A 9 -24.76 10.38 8.36
C ILE A 9 -24.21 8.95 8.35
N LEU A 10 -23.74 8.42 9.49
CA LEU A 10 -23.76 6.98 9.73
C LEU A 10 -23.93 6.65 11.22
N VAL A 11 -24.75 5.62 11.42
CA VAL A 11 -25.51 5.27 12.61
C VAL A 11 -24.71 4.39 13.58
N ASN A 12 -24.90 4.69 14.87
CA ASN A 12 -24.83 3.86 16.09
C ASN A 12 -24.40 2.37 15.95
N SER A 13 -23.28 1.98 16.59
CA SER A 13 -23.20 0.86 17.57
C SER A 13 -21.75 0.49 17.93
N LYS A 14 -21.61 0.05 19.17
CA LYS A 14 -20.41 -0.20 19.99
C LYS A 14 -19.14 -0.66 19.24
N LEU A 15 -18.07 0.11 19.48
CA LEU A 15 -16.64 -0.21 19.25
C LEU A 15 -16.25 -0.53 17.81
N LYS A 16 -15.76 0.47 17.05
CA LYS A 16 -14.64 0.21 16.11
C LYS A 16 -14.11 1.46 15.39
N TRP A 17 -12.83 1.77 15.64
CA TRP A 17 -12.03 2.82 15.00
C TRP A 17 -11.55 2.48 13.57
N TYR A 18 -12.08 1.43 12.94
CA TYR A 18 -11.83 1.14 11.52
C TYR A 18 -13.00 1.71 10.72
N LYS A 19 -12.73 2.78 9.97
CA LYS A 19 -13.62 3.23 8.90
C LYS A 19 -13.85 2.03 7.96
N GLN A 20 -15.11 1.73 7.63
CA GLN A 20 -15.44 0.67 6.69
C GLN A 20 -14.81 1.03 5.33
N ILE A 21 -13.80 0.28 4.91
CA ILE A 21 -13.23 0.40 3.57
C ILE A 21 -14.31 -0.06 2.58
N SER A 22 -14.54 0.71 1.52
CA SER A 22 -15.46 0.36 0.45
C SER A 22 -15.07 -0.99 -0.17
N ASP A 23 -16.04 -1.82 -0.54
CA ASP A 23 -15.75 -3.15 -1.14
C ASP A 23 -14.90 -3.03 -2.41
N LYS A 24 -15.05 -1.94 -3.17
CA LYS A 24 -14.22 -1.65 -4.35
C LYS A 24 -12.76 -1.42 -3.98
N MET A 25 -12.53 -0.69 -2.89
CA MET A 25 -11.19 -0.41 -2.36
C MET A 25 -10.56 -1.67 -1.77
N ALA A 26 -11.34 -2.50 -1.07
CA ALA A 26 -10.89 -3.78 -0.55
C ALA A 26 -10.40 -4.71 -1.67
N LYS A 27 -11.13 -4.79 -2.79
CA LYS A 27 -10.70 -5.56 -3.98
C LYS A 27 -9.40 -5.04 -4.59
N SER A 28 -9.22 -3.72 -4.68
CA SER A 28 -7.96 -3.15 -5.17
C SER A 28 -6.79 -3.48 -4.24
N ILE A 29 -6.98 -3.41 -2.93
CA ILE A 29 -5.95 -3.78 -1.96
C ILE A 29 -5.54 -5.24 -2.16
N GLU A 30 -6.52 -6.14 -2.32
CA GLU A 30 -6.28 -7.56 -2.52
C GLU A 30 -5.49 -7.85 -3.80
N GLN A 31 -5.86 -7.23 -4.92
CA GLN A 31 -5.13 -7.34 -6.19
C GLN A 31 -3.67 -6.90 -6.02
N LYS A 32 -3.45 -5.69 -5.50
CA LYS A 32 -2.09 -5.14 -5.30
C LYS A 32 -1.24 -5.97 -4.33
N LEU A 33 -1.84 -6.59 -3.30
CA LEU A 33 -1.10 -7.43 -2.37
C LEU A 33 -0.78 -8.82 -2.92
N THR A 34 -1.59 -9.33 -3.85
CA THR A 34 -1.41 -10.67 -4.43
C THR A 34 -0.47 -10.62 -5.63
N ASP A 35 -0.42 -9.49 -6.33
CA ASP A 35 0.39 -9.32 -7.53
C ASP A 35 1.90 -9.40 -7.23
N PRO A 36 2.62 -10.43 -7.71
CA PRO A 36 4.05 -10.62 -7.40
C PRO A 36 4.96 -9.60 -8.09
N LYS A 37 4.42 -8.85 -9.05
CA LYS A 37 5.13 -7.78 -9.77
C LYS A 37 5.04 -6.42 -9.08
N THR A 38 4.30 -6.31 -7.98
CA THR A 38 4.14 -5.03 -7.31
C THR A 38 5.43 -4.58 -6.63
N THR A 39 5.78 -3.31 -6.86
CA THR A 39 6.96 -2.67 -6.25
C THR A 39 6.63 -2.00 -4.92
N ILE A 40 5.48 -2.33 -4.32
CA ILE A 40 5.00 -1.68 -3.10
C ILE A 40 5.84 -2.17 -1.93
N THR A 41 6.58 -1.24 -1.33
CA THR A 41 7.45 -1.54 -0.19
C THR A 41 6.81 -1.19 1.15
N SER A 42 5.84 -0.26 1.15
CA SER A 42 5.20 0.23 2.37
C SER A 42 3.69 0.43 2.23
N TYR A 43 3.00 0.41 3.37
CA TYR A 43 1.56 0.73 3.41
C TYR A 43 1.27 2.20 3.08
N ILE A 44 2.25 3.10 3.21
CA ILE A 44 2.11 4.51 2.80
C ILE A 44 2.12 4.61 1.27
N GLU A 45 2.99 3.86 0.60
CA GLU A 45 2.98 3.76 -0.87
C GLU A 45 1.68 3.15 -1.39
N LEU A 46 1.22 2.07 -0.74
CA LEU A 46 -0.07 1.46 -1.07
C LEU A 46 -1.21 2.47 -0.94
N LEU A 47 -1.23 3.27 0.14
CA LEU A 47 -2.23 4.31 0.36
C LEU A 47 -2.20 5.36 -0.76
N LYS A 48 -1.02 5.89 -1.09
CA LYS A 48 -0.85 6.89 -2.14
C LYS A 48 -1.30 6.38 -3.52
N LEU A 49 -0.98 5.13 -3.84
CA LEU A 49 -1.41 4.50 -5.10
C LEU A 49 -2.93 4.38 -5.17
N LEU A 50 -3.56 3.94 -4.08
CA LEU A 50 -5.02 3.81 -4.01
C LEU A 50 -5.73 5.17 -4.06
N GLU A 51 -5.18 6.18 -3.40
CA GLU A 51 -5.67 7.56 -3.46
C GLU A 51 -5.56 8.14 -4.87
N ALA A 52 -4.47 7.86 -5.58
CA ALA A 52 -4.28 8.29 -6.97
C ALA A 52 -5.21 7.55 -7.96
N GLU A 53 -5.44 6.25 -7.77
CA GLU A 53 -6.28 5.44 -8.67
C GLU A 53 -7.78 5.72 -8.51
N ARG A 54 -8.23 6.07 -7.29
CA ARG A 54 -9.66 6.14 -6.96
C ARG A 54 -10.13 7.51 -6.49
N ASN A 55 -9.23 8.49 -6.33
CA ASN A 55 -9.53 9.81 -5.75
C ASN A 55 -10.25 9.74 -4.39
N GLU A 56 -10.07 8.65 -3.65
CA GLU A 56 -10.69 8.40 -2.35
C GLU A 56 -9.64 8.47 -1.24
N THR A 57 -9.78 9.41 -0.30
CA THR A 57 -8.88 9.51 0.86
C THR A 57 -9.28 8.53 1.95
N VAL A 58 -8.38 7.60 2.26
CA VAL A 58 -8.58 6.58 3.30
C VAL A 58 -7.62 6.86 4.46
N ASN A 59 -8.06 6.64 5.69
CA ASN A 59 -7.15 6.74 6.84
C ASN A 59 -6.17 5.56 6.82
N TYR A 60 -4.87 5.84 6.94
CA TYR A 60 -3.81 4.84 7.10
C TYR A 60 -4.14 3.77 8.14
N GLY A 61 -4.66 4.17 9.31
CA GLY A 61 -5.00 3.22 10.38
C GLY A 61 -6.07 2.21 9.95
N ALA A 62 -7.04 2.65 9.13
CA ALA A 62 -8.07 1.79 8.58
C ALA A 62 -7.50 0.85 7.51
N LEU A 63 -6.66 1.36 6.60
CA LEU A 63 -5.97 0.57 5.59
C LEU A 63 -5.10 -0.53 6.23
N TYR A 64 -4.26 -0.16 7.19
CA TYR A 64 -3.39 -1.08 7.89
C TYR A 64 -4.18 -2.14 8.66
N ALA A 65 -5.22 -1.74 9.41
CA ALA A 65 -6.06 -2.68 10.13
C ALA A 65 -6.80 -3.64 9.20
N HIS A 66 -7.24 -3.17 8.03
CA HIS A 66 -7.86 -4.02 7.01
C HIS A 66 -6.87 -5.04 6.45
N CYS A 67 -5.71 -4.58 5.99
CA CYS A 67 -4.64 -5.43 5.45
C CYS A 67 -4.22 -6.52 6.45
N ARG A 68 -4.03 -6.15 7.72
CA ARG A 68 -3.65 -7.07 8.79
C ARG A 68 -4.73 -8.10 9.12
N ARG A 69 -6.02 -7.71 9.14
CA ARG A 69 -7.12 -8.61 9.52
C ARG A 69 -7.54 -9.55 8.39
N LYS A 70 -7.64 -9.04 7.17
CA LYS A 70 -8.16 -9.78 6.00
C LYS A 70 -7.09 -10.60 5.31
N HIS A 71 -5.92 -10.00 5.06
CA HIS A 71 -4.87 -10.61 4.25
C HIS A 71 -3.67 -11.08 5.07
N GLN A 72 -3.67 -10.81 6.38
CA GLN A 72 -2.54 -11.08 7.29
C GLN A 72 -1.20 -10.59 6.71
N SER A 73 -1.26 -9.52 5.91
CA SER A 73 -0.14 -9.15 5.05
C SER A 73 1.03 -8.63 5.88
N LYS A 74 2.24 -8.98 5.44
CA LYS A 74 3.49 -8.42 5.94
C LYS A 74 4.30 -8.00 4.72
N LEU A 75 4.31 -6.71 4.42
CA LEU A 75 5.15 -6.16 3.35
C LEU A 75 6.62 -6.34 3.77
N LYS A 76 7.32 -7.27 3.10
CA LYS A 76 8.74 -7.52 3.34
C LYS A 76 9.55 -6.51 2.54
N ILE A 77 10.23 -5.62 3.26
CA ILE A 77 11.18 -4.69 2.67
C ILE A 77 12.49 -5.46 2.44
N ALA A 78 12.94 -5.52 1.18
CA ALA A 78 14.25 -6.05 0.87
C ALA A 78 15.33 -5.20 1.56
N ARG A 79 16.39 -5.84 2.09
CA ARG A 79 17.51 -5.07 2.66
C ARG A 79 18.20 -4.26 1.56
N LYS A 80 18.81 -3.14 1.94
CA LYS A 80 19.50 -2.22 1.03
C LYS A 80 20.47 -2.91 0.07
N SER A 81 21.21 -3.93 0.55
CA SER A 81 22.15 -4.71 -0.27
C SER A 81 21.51 -5.57 -1.37
N HIS A 82 20.19 -5.81 -1.30
CA HIS A 82 19.44 -6.54 -2.32
C HIS A 82 18.72 -5.62 -3.30
N TYR A 83 18.69 -4.31 -3.04
CA TYR A 83 17.98 -3.34 -3.87
C TYR A 83 18.95 -2.65 -4.83
N LYS A 84 18.64 -2.65 -6.13
CA LYS A 84 19.48 -2.08 -7.21
C LYS A 84 20.91 -2.64 -7.26
N LYS A 85 21.03 -3.98 -7.30
CA LYS A 85 22.31 -4.58 -7.71
C LYS A 85 22.52 -4.27 -9.19
N ASP A 86 23.60 -3.58 -9.49
CA ASP A 86 24.03 -3.36 -10.87
C ASP A 86 24.68 -4.64 -11.37
N GLU A 87 24.13 -5.21 -12.45
CA GLU A 87 24.63 -6.45 -13.06
C GLU A 87 26.10 -6.28 -13.53
N ASN A 88 26.50 -5.04 -13.85
CA ASN A 88 27.84 -4.75 -14.33
C ASN A 88 28.84 -4.40 -13.20
N ALA A 89 28.39 -4.25 -11.95
CA ALA A 89 29.29 -3.95 -10.84
C ALA A 89 30.33 -5.05 -10.61
N GLU A 90 29.96 -6.31 -10.85
CA GLU A 90 30.87 -7.45 -10.68
C GLU A 90 32.06 -7.40 -11.65
N ALA A 91 31.91 -6.79 -12.83
CA ALA A 91 33.01 -6.61 -13.77
C ALA A 91 34.02 -5.55 -13.32
N PHE A 92 33.55 -4.50 -12.62
CA PHE A 92 34.41 -3.42 -12.11
C PHE A 92 35.33 -3.86 -10.96
N PHE A 93 34.88 -4.79 -10.12
CA PHE A 93 35.66 -5.30 -9.00
C PHE A 93 36.64 -6.42 -9.37
N LYS A 94 36.52 -7.02 -10.56
CA LYS A 94 37.47 -8.04 -11.03
C LYS A 94 38.79 -7.35 -11.37
N LYS A 95 39.87 -7.78 -10.71
CA LYS A 95 41.23 -7.30 -11.03
C LYS A 95 41.52 -7.65 -12.50
N PRO A 96 41.99 -6.70 -13.32
CA PRO A 96 42.43 -7.04 -14.67
C PRO A 96 43.58 -8.04 -14.55
N CYS A 97 43.41 -9.21 -15.17
CA CYS A 97 44.50 -10.15 -15.37
C CYS A 97 45.48 -9.50 -16.35
N LYS A 98 46.76 -9.40 -15.95
CA LYS A 98 47.85 -8.98 -16.83
C LYS A 98 48.21 -10.11 -17.79
#